data_AF-A0A6J6F967-F1
#
_entry.id   AF-A0A6J6F967-F1
#
_cell.length_a   1.000
_cell.length_b   1.000
_cell.length_c   1.000
_cell.angle_alpha   90.00
_cell.angle_beta   90.00
_cell.angle_gamma   90.00
#
_symmetry.space_group_name_H-M   'P 1'
#
loop_
_entity.id
_entity.type
_entity.pdbx_description
1 polymer ?
#
loop_
_entity_poly.entity_id
_entity_poly.type
_entity_poly.pdbx_seq_one_letter_code
_entity_poly.pdbx_strand_id
1 'polypeptide(L)'
;MSTRQSRTLIIENGSTCCAECKKSIAPAGTSWKSGAALSRTKVIDIPGSTSSTHPDVEIRHFSCPACGALLDSETALPEDPFLDDILTNK
;
A
#
# COMPACT_ATOMS: atom_id res chain seq x y z
N MET A 1 1.06 12.54 19.75
CA MET A 1 2.07 11.45 19.83
C MET A 1 2.06 10.69 18.52
N SER A 2 3.24 10.31 18.02
CA SER A 2 3.38 9.49 16.81
C SER A 2 3.71 8.06 17.22
N THR A 3 2.96 7.09 16.69
CA THR A 3 3.16 5.66 16.94
C THR A 3 3.60 4.99 15.65
N ARG A 4 4.77 4.36 15.65
CA ARG A 4 5.25 3.61 14.49
C ARG A 4 4.48 2.29 14.34
N GLN A 5 3.88 2.06 13.18
CA GLN A 5 3.18 0.81 12.86
C GLN A 5 4.06 -0.12 12.02
N SER A 6 4.79 0.44 11.05
CA SER A 6 5.74 -0.29 10.20
C SER A 6 6.95 0.61 9.87
N ARG A 7 7.84 0.17 8.96
CA ARG A 7 8.90 1.05 8.45
C ARG A 7 8.35 2.23 7.64
N THR A 8 7.21 2.05 6.99
CA THR A 8 6.66 2.96 5.98
C THR A 8 5.41 3.70 6.45
N LEU A 9 4.76 3.24 7.52
CA LEU A 9 3.54 3.82 8.08
C LEU A 9 3.67 4.12 9.58
N ILE A 10 3.10 5.25 9.98
CA ILE A 10 2.94 5.68 11.37
C ILE A 10 1.49 6.14 11.59
N ILE A 11 1.07 6.22 12.85
CA ILE A 11 -0.15 6.94 13.23
C ILE A 11 0.25 8.23 13.93
N GLU A 12 -0.32 9.34 13.49
CA GLU A 12 -0.09 10.66 14.07
C GLU A 12 -1.40 11.47 14.02
N ASN A 13 -1.79 12.06 15.15
CA ASN A 13 -2.98 12.88 15.29
C ASN A 13 -4.26 12.22 14.73
N GLY A 14 -4.44 10.91 14.98
CA GLY A 14 -5.60 10.14 14.53
C GLY A 14 -5.61 9.81 13.03
N SER A 15 -4.49 10.00 12.33
CA SER A 15 -4.33 9.66 10.91
C SER A 15 -3.25 8.61 10.72
N THR A 16 -3.45 7.72 9.76
CA THR A 16 -2.40 6.90 9.17
C THR A 16 -1.59 7.80 8.22
N CYS A 17 -0.28 7.90 8.47
CA CYS A 17 0.63 8.80 7.76
C CYS A 17 1.81 8.03 7.17
N CYS A 18 2.38 8.57 6.10
CA CYS A 18 3.67 8.11 5.58
C CYS A 18 4.77 8.35 6.62
N ALA A 19 5.57 7.31 6.91
CA ALA A 19 6.68 7.42 7.86
C ALA A 19 7.79 8.37 7.38
N GLU A 20 7.96 8.50 6.06
CA GLU A 20 9.01 9.28 5.42
C GLU A 20 8.70 10.79 5.44
N CYS A 21 7.58 11.21 4.82
CA CYS A 21 7.24 12.63 4.65
C CYS A 21 6.13 13.13 5.59
N LYS A 22 5.57 12.27 6.44
CA LYS A 22 4.48 12.58 7.38
C LYS A 22 3.15 13.00 6.75
N LYS A 23 3.01 12.91 5.42
CA LYS A 23 1.73 13.12 4.74
C LYS A 23 0.66 12.18 5.31
N SER A 24 -0.45 12.75 5.74
CA SER A 24 -1.66 11.99 6.10
C SER A 24 -2.25 11.33 4.85
N ILE A 25 -2.52 10.04 4.97
CA ILE A 25 -3.04 9.17 3.90
C ILE A 25 -4.53 8.91 4.12
N ALA A 26 -4.92 8.57 5.35
CA ALA A 26 -6.29 8.26 5.72
C ALA A 26 -6.49 8.40 7.25
N PRO A 27 -7.74 8.49 7.74
CA PRO A 27 -8.03 8.35 9.16
C PRO A 27 -7.53 7.02 9.73
N ALA A 28 -7.01 7.03 10.96
CA ALA A 28 -6.71 5.80 11.69
C ALA A 28 -7.99 4.98 11.92
N GLY A 29 -7.88 3.65 11.89
CA GLY A 29 -9.03 2.75 11.97
C GLY A 29 -9.81 2.57 10.67
N THR A 30 -9.32 3.13 9.55
CA THR A 30 -9.91 2.94 8.21
C THR A 30 -8.89 2.36 7.24
N SER A 31 -9.36 1.87 6.09
CA SER A 31 -8.47 1.38 5.02
C SER A 31 -7.66 2.53 4.43
N TRP A 32 -6.36 2.50 4.66
CA TRP A 32 -5.45 3.53 4.19
C TRP A 32 -5.08 3.36 2.71
N LYS A 33 -5.24 2.17 2.14
CA LYS A 33 -4.89 1.87 0.73
C LYS A 33 -5.70 2.72 -0.26
N SER A 34 -6.93 3.09 0.09
CA SER A 34 -7.77 4.01 -0.69
C SER A 34 -7.21 5.43 -0.82
N GLY A 35 -6.39 5.87 0.15
CA GLY A 35 -5.73 7.18 0.14
C GLY A 35 -4.31 7.16 -0.44
N ALA A 36 -3.80 5.98 -0.79
CA ALA A 36 -2.48 5.81 -1.40
C ALA A 36 -2.55 5.96 -2.92
N ALA A 37 -1.43 6.35 -3.53
CA ALA A 37 -1.28 6.28 -4.99
C ALA A 37 -1.05 4.82 -5.40
N LEU A 38 -1.82 4.33 -6.37
CA LEU A 38 -1.77 2.94 -6.81
C LEU A 38 -1.19 2.81 -8.22
N SER A 39 -0.16 1.99 -8.36
CA SER A 39 0.32 1.51 -9.66
C SER A 39 0.18 0.00 -9.74
N ARG A 40 -0.14 -0.51 -10.93
CA ARG A 40 -0.31 -1.94 -11.22
C ARG A 40 0.69 -2.37 -12.28
N THR A 41 1.22 -3.56 -12.14
CA THR A 41 2.09 -4.19 -13.14
C THR A 41 1.69 -5.65 -13.25
N LYS A 42 1.38 -6.14 -14.45
CA LYS A 42 1.13 -7.57 -14.64
C LYS A 42 2.41 -8.33 -14.34
N VAL A 43 2.32 -9.42 -13.58
CA VAL A 43 3.51 -10.21 -13.21
C VAL A 43 4.19 -10.78 -14.45
N ILE A 44 3.42 -11.11 -15.50
CA ILE A 44 3.97 -11.61 -16.77
C ILE A 44 4.92 -10.63 -17.46
N ASP A 45 4.74 -9.32 -17.24
CA ASP A 45 5.57 -8.28 -17.88
C ASP A 45 6.88 -8.04 -17.13
N ILE A 46 7.07 -8.70 -15.96
CA ILE A 46 8.27 -8.55 -15.14
C ILE A 46 9.36 -9.52 -15.62
N PRO A 47 10.60 -9.05 -15.84
CA PRO A 47 11.72 -9.92 -16.20
C PRO A 47 11.89 -11.06 -15.19
N GLY A 48 11.93 -12.30 -15.69
CA GLY A 48 12.00 -13.51 -14.87
C GLY A 48 10.65 -14.16 -14.58
N SER A 49 9.54 -13.62 -15.11
CA SER A 49 8.26 -14.32 -15.14
C SER A 49 8.37 -15.63 -15.93
N THR A 50 7.58 -16.63 -15.54
CA THR A 50 7.56 -17.94 -16.20
C THR A 50 6.22 -18.18 -16.87
N SER A 51 6.17 -19.15 -17.78
CA SER A 51 4.92 -19.58 -18.43
C SER A 51 3.89 -20.17 -17.47
N SER A 52 4.26 -20.44 -16.21
CA SER A 52 3.35 -20.93 -15.17
C SER A 52 2.70 -19.80 -14.36
N THR A 53 3.06 -18.55 -14.59
CA THR A 53 2.41 -17.39 -13.96
C THR A 53 1.04 -17.17 -14.59
N HIS A 54 0.01 -16.98 -13.75
CA HIS A 54 -1.32 -16.62 -14.24
C HIS A 54 -1.27 -15.27 -14.97
N PRO A 55 -1.80 -15.16 -16.20
CA PRO A 55 -1.56 -14.01 -17.09
C PRO A 55 -2.09 -12.68 -16.55
N ASP A 56 -3.10 -12.73 -15.68
CA ASP A 56 -3.74 -11.55 -15.13
C ASP A 56 -3.35 -11.23 -13.68
N VAL A 57 -2.49 -12.01 -13.04
CA VAL A 57 -2.00 -11.62 -11.70
C VAL A 57 -1.18 -10.34 -11.82
N GLU A 58 -1.49 -9.36 -10.98
CA GLU A 58 -0.83 -8.07 -10.91
C GLU A 58 -0.06 -7.93 -9.59
N ILE A 59 1.06 -7.20 -9.63
CA ILE A 59 1.62 -6.55 -8.46
C ILE A 59 0.98 -5.16 -8.35
N ARG A 60 0.36 -4.88 -7.21
CA ARG A 60 -0.21 -3.59 -6.83
C ARG A 60 0.73 -2.92 -5.85
N HIS A 61 1.31 -1.79 -6.25
CA HIS A 61 2.15 -0.96 -5.38
C HIS A 61 1.34 0.21 -4.84
N PHE A 62 1.27 0.34 -3.52
CA PHE A 62 0.65 1.47 -2.83
C PHE A 62 1.74 2.42 -2.36
N SER A 63 1.78 3.62 -2.92
CA SER A 63 2.83 4.62 -2.64
C SER A 63 2.25 5.87 -1.99
N CYS A 64 3.09 6.60 -1.26
CA CYS A 64 2.71 7.89 -0.72
C CYS A 64 2.43 8.87 -1.88
N PRO A 65 1.25 9.51 -1.93
CA PRO A 65 0.91 10.44 -3.01
C PRO A 65 1.71 11.75 -2.98
N ALA A 66 2.44 12.02 -1.89
CA ALA A 66 3.25 13.24 -1.74
C ALA A 66 4.73 13.02 -2.06
N CYS A 67 5.35 11.95 -1.54
CA CYS A 67 6.79 11.72 -1.71
C CYS A 67 7.15 10.49 -2.55
N GLY A 68 6.16 9.71 -3.01
CA GLY A 68 6.40 8.51 -3.81
C GLY A 68 6.99 7.31 -3.05
N ALA A 69 7.20 7.41 -1.74
CA ALA A 69 7.68 6.28 -0.94
C ALA A 69 6.72 5.08 -1.05
N LEU A 70 7.25 3.90 -1.36
CA LEU A 70 6.48 2.65 -1.39
C LEU A 70 6.02 2.31 0.04
N LEU A 71 4.71 2.27 0.24
CA LEU A 71 4.10 2.02 1.56
C LEU A 71 3.87 0.53 1.79
N ASP A 72 3.35 -0.14 0.76
CA ASP A 72 3.08 -1.58 0.73
C ASP A 72 2.97 -2.08 -0.72
N SER A 73 3.00 -3.40 -0.88
CA SER A 73 2.75 -4.08 -2.16
C SER A 73 1.99 -5.38 -1.94
N GLU A 74 1.04 -5.69 -2.82
CA GLU A 74 0.33 -6.98 -2.81
C GLU A 74 0.27 -7.58 -4.23
N THR A 75 0.12 -8.90 -4.29
CA THR A 75 -0.19 -9.63 -5.53
C THR A 75 -1.63 -10.08 -5.52
N ALA A 76 -2.39 -9.79 -6.58
CA ALA A 76 -3.81 -10.11 -6.66
C ALA A 76 -4.29 -10.19 -8.12
N LEU A 77 -5.46 -10.79 -8.37
CA LEU A 77 -6.16 -10.63 -9.65
C LEU A 77 -6.81 -9.24 -9.72
N PRO A 78 -7.10 -8.68 -10.92
CA PRO A 78 -7.62 -7.31 -11.04
C PRO A 78 -8.96 -7.08 -10.32
N GLU A 79 -9.80 -8.11 -10.24
CA GLU A 79 -11.12 -8.09 -9.59
C GLU A 79 -11.07 -8.22 -8.06
N ASP A 80 -9.96 -8.71 -7.51
CA ASP A 80 -9.85 -8.93 -6.07
C ASP A 80 -9.87 -7.60 -5.32
N PRO A 81 -10.59 -7.48 -4.20
CA PRO A 81 -10.51 -6.29 -3.34
C PRO A 81 -9.07 -6.13 -2.80
N PHE A 82 -8.75 -4.94 -2.31
CA PHE A 82 -7.49 -4.73 -1.59
C PHE A 82 -7.50 -5.47 -0.26
N LEU A 83 -6.33 -5.88 0.20
CA LEU A 83 -6.17 -6.37 1.56
C LEU A 83 -6.20 -5.18 2.53
N ASP A 84 -7.29 -5.05 3.29
CA ASP A 84 -7.50 -3.94 4.21
C ASP A 84 -6.75 -4.12 5.54
N ASP A 85 -5.54 -3.56 5.59
CA ASP A 85 -4.75 -3.46 6.82
C ASP A 85 -5.20 -2.25 7.67
N ILE A 86 -6.02 -2.50 8.68
CA ILE A 86 -6.56 -1.44 9.55
C ILE A 86 -5.57 -1.11 10.68
N LEU A 87 -5.02 0.10 10.64
CA LEU A 87 -4.04 0.58 11.62
C LEU A 87 -4.70 1.48 12.67
N THR A 88 -4.52 1.15 13.95
CA THR A 88 -5.02 1.93 15.09
C THR A 88 -3.92 2.19 16.13
N ASN A 89 -4.11 3.22 16.96
CA ASN A 89 -3.29 3.38 18.17
C ASN A 89 -3.70 2.27 19.15
N LYS A 90 -2.73 1.47 19.59
CA LYS A 90 -2.92 0.57 20.73
C LYS A 90 -3.00 1.36 22.02
#